data_AF-A0A832WQ45-F1
#
_entry.id   AF-A0A832WQ45-F1
#
_cell.length_a   1.000
_cell.length_b   1.000
_cell.length_c   1.000
_cell.angle_alpha   90.00
_cell.angle_beta   90.00
_cell.angle_gamma   90.00
#
_symmetry.space_group_name_H-M   'P 1'
#
loop_
_entity.id
_entity.type
_entity.pdbx_description
1 polymer ?
#
loop_
_entity_poly.entity_id
_entity_poly.type
_entity_poly.pdbx_seq_one_letter_code
_entity_poly.pdbx_strand_id
1 'polypeptide(L)' 'MTRFKCECGSDEFISEPNSYDIVIVEDGKIKIDHSEIIETSKYYCRECGKEYEESDGKLVISKEE' A
#
# COMPACT_ATOMS: atom_id res chain seq x y z
N MET A 1 -19.16 -15.07 -6.20
CA MET A 1 -18.54 -13.96 -5.45
C MET A 1 -18.13 -12.91 -6.47
N THR A 2 -18.70 -11.69 -6.39
CA THR A 2 -18.37 -10.60 -7.32
C THR A 2 -17.18 -9.83 -6.74
N ARG A 3 -16.06 -9.78 -7.48
CA ARG A 3 -14.89 -8.98 -7.11
C ARG A 3 -15.15 -7.51 -7.41
N PHE A 4 -14.63 -6.60 -6.58
CA PHE A 4 -14.60 -5.18 -6.89
C PHE A 4 -13.76 -4.95 -8.15
N LYS A 5 -14.21 -4.05 -9.01
CA LYS A 5 -13.54 -3.69 -10.26
C LYS A 5 -13.30 -2.21 -10.30
N CYS A 6 -12.11 -1.83 -10.74
CA CYS A 6 -11.82 -0.46 -11.11
C CYS A 6 -12.71 -0.05 -12.30
N GLU A 7 -12.92 1.25 -12.48
CA GLU A 7 -13.65 1.81 -13.62
C GLU A 7 -12.99 1.48 -14.98
N CYS A 8 -11.70 1.16 -14.99
CA CYS A 8 -11.01 0.67 -16.19
C CYS A 8 -11.30 -0.81 -16.51
N GLY A 9 -12.00 -1.53 -15.63
CA GLY A 9 -12.35 -2.95 -15.80
C GLY A 9 -11.45 -3.94 -15.06
N SER A 10 -10.28 -3.49 -14.59
CA SER A 10 -9.32 -4.28 -13.83
C SER A 10 -9.87 -4.72 -12.47
N ASP A 11 -9.51 -5.92 -12.02
CA ASP A 11 -9.77 -6.42 -10.65
C ASP A 11 -8.47 -6.59 -9.83
N GLU A 12 -7.34 -6.10 -10.35
CA GLU A 12 -6.04 -6.11 -9.66
C GLU A 12 -5.71 -4.73 -9.08
N PHE A 13 -5.34 -4.73 -7.80
CA PHE A 13 -4.93 -3.54 -7.04
C PHE A 13 -3.59 -3.80 -6.35
N ILE A 14 -2.78 -2.77 -6.24
CA ILE A 14 -1.48 -2.78 -5.56
C ILE A 14 -1.51 -1.78 -4.42
N SER A 15 -0.89 -2.10 -3.29
CA SER A 15 -0.68 -1.15 -2.19
C SER A 15 0.65 -0.42 -2.37
N GLU A 16 0.81 0.72 -1.71
CA GLU A 16 2.13 1.32 -1.55
C GLU A 16 3.09 0.39 -0.80
N PRO A 17 4.40 0.44 -1.10
CA PRO A 17 5.40 -0.20 -0.27
C PRO A 17 5.36 0.44 1.11
N ASN A 18 4.98 -0.36 2.09
CA ASN A 18 4.60 0.12 3.41
C ASN A 18 5.52 -0.46 4.47
N SER A 19 6.83 -0.50 4.22
CA SER A 19 7.79 -1.02 5.19
C SER A 19 9.01 -0.12 5.31
N TYR A 20 9.54 0.01 6.51
CA TYR A 20 10.85 0.59 6.75
C TYR A 20 11.72 -0.37 7.56
N ASP A 21 13.03 -0.24 7.37
CA ASP A 21 14.02 -0.94 8.17
C ASP A 21 14.40 -0.09 9.39
N ILE A 22 14.23 -0.66 10.58
CA ILE A 22 14.85 -0.14 11.80
C ILE A 22 16.31 -0.57 11.78
N VAL A 23 17.21 0.41 11.84
CA VAL A 23 18.65 0.19 11.81
C VAL A 23 19.30 0.57 13.13
N ILE A 24 20.29 -0.22 13.53
CA ILE A 24 21.18 0.08 14.65
C ILE A 24 22.60 0.29 14.15
N VAL A 25 23.37 1.13 14.85
CA VAL A 25 24.78 1.37 14.54
C VAL A 25 25.63 0.66 15.58
N GLU A 26 26.34 -0.38 15.15
CA GLU A 26 27.29 -1.13 15.99
C GLU A 26 28.66 -1.17 15.31
N ASP A 27 29.72 -0.89 16.07
CA ASP A 27 31.11 -0.86 15.57
C ASP A 27 31.31 0.05 14.33
N GLY A 28 30.57 1.17 14.28
CA GLY A 28 30.61 2.10 13.15
C GLY A 28 29.99 1.57 11.86
N LYS A 29 29.25 0.45 11.93
CA LYS A 29 28.53 -0.15 10.80
C LYS A 29 27.02 -0.09 11.06
N ILE A 30 26.27 0.20 10.00
CA ILE A 30 24.81 0.14 10.00
C ILE A 30 24.40 -1.33 9.87
N LYS A 31 23.54 -1.81 10.78
CA LYS A 31 22.90 -3.12 10.71
C LYS A 31 21.39 -2.93 10.70
N ILE A 32 20.69 -3.72 9.90
CA ILE A 32 19.23 -3.83 9.96
C ILE A 32 18.90 -4.69 11.18
N ASP A 33 18.15 -4.14 12.12
CA ASP A 33 17.68 -4.85 13.31
C ASP A 33 16.41 -5.65 12.98
N HIS A 34 15.40 -4.96 12.45
CA HIS A 34 14.17 -5.55 11.92
C HIS A 34 13.48 -4.59 10.95
N SER A 35 12.48 -5.09 10.22
CA SER A 35 11.63 -4.29 9.35
C SER A 35 10.23 -4.19 9.95
N GLU A 36 9.66 -3.00 9.96
CA GLU A 36 8.29 -2.76 10.39
C GLU A 36 7.39 -2.51 9.18
N ILE A 37 6.21 -3.14 9.18
CA ILE A 37 5.16 -2.88 8.19
C ILE A 37 4.29 -1.73 8.74
N ILE A 38 4.26 -0.62 8.04
CA ILE A 38 3.29 0.47 8.19
C ILE A 38 1.96 -0.01 7.63
N GLU A 39 0.87 0.10 8.38
CA GLU A 39 -0.45 -0.06 7.77
C GLU A 39 -0.74 1.18 6.90
N THR A 40 -0.57 1.06 5.58
CA THR A 40 -1.03 2.09 4.62
C THR A 40 -2.41 1.71 4.12
N SER A 41 -3.31 2.69 4.09
CA SER A 41 -4.66 2.53 3.56
C SER A 41 -4.76 2.86 2.06
N LYS A 42 -3.62 3.14 1.40
CA LYS A 42 -3.60 3.54 -0.02
C LYS A 42 -3.39 2.36 -0.96
N TYR A 43 -4.28 2.30 -1.94
CA TYR A 43 -4.30 1.28 -2.98
C TYR A 43 -4.41 1.94 -4.34
N TYR A 44 -3.88 1.27 -5.36
CA TYR A 44 -3.86 1.77 -6.72
C TYR A 44 -4.34 0.68 -7.65
N CYS A 45 -5.15 1.03 -8.64
CA CYS A 45 -5.45 0.09 -9.72
C CYS A 45 -4.16 -0.21 -10.49
N ARG A 46 -3.84 -1.49 -10.65
CA ARG A 46 -2.60 -1.93 -11.32
C ARG A 46 -2.51 -1.47 -12.78
N GLU A 47 -3.65 -1.34 -13.46
CA GLU A 47 -3.70 -1.02 -14.89
C GLU A 47 -3.78 0.49 -15.18
N CYS A 48 -4.61 1.24 -14.46
CA CYS A 48 -4.81 2.67 -14.74
C CYS A 48 -4.18 3.61 -13.71
N GLY A 49 -3.65 3.09 -12.61
CA GLY A 49 -3.00 3.88 -11.57
C GLY A 49 -3.96 4.72 -10.71
N LYS A 50 -5.28 4.57 -10.86
CA LYS A 50 -6.25 5.31 -10.05
C LYS A 50 -6.10 4.96 -8.57
N GLU A 51 -6.12 5.99 -7.71
CA GLU A 51 -5.99 5.85 -6.26
C GLU A 51 -7.33 5.45 -5.60
N TYR A 52 -7.22 4.58 -4.61
CA TYR A 52 -8.30 4.07 -3.78
C TYR A 52 -7.85 4.03 -2.32
N GLU A 53 -8.78 4.23 -1.41
CA GLU A 53 -8.61 4.04 0.03
C GLU A 53 -9.40 2.82 0.51
N GLU A 54 -8.94 2.18 1.58
CA GLU A 54 -9.74 1.17 2.27
C GLU A 54 -10.64 1.80 3.34
N SER A 55 -11.93 1.47 3.27
CA SER A 55 -12.94 1.84 4.26
C SER A 55 -13.87 0.67 4.51
N ASP A 56 -13.93 0.18 5.75
CA ASP A 56 -14.80 -0.94 6.18
C ASP A 56 -14.58 -2.23 5.35
N GLY A 57 -13.32 -2.54 5.05
CA GLY A 57 -12.89 -3.69 4.25
C GLY A 57 -13.19 -3.55 2.75
N LYS A 58 -13.47 -2.33 2.27
CA LYS A 58 -13.82 -2.05 0.86
C LYS A 58 -12.96 -0.94 0.29
N LEU A 59 -12.57 -1.09 -0.97
CA LEU A 59 -11.91 -0.03 -1.72
C LEU A 59 -12.92 1.03 -2.15
N VAL A 60 -12.64 2.29 -1.81
CA VAL A 60 -13.39 3.48 -2.19
C VAL A 60 -12.46 4.43 -2.96
N ILE A 61 -13.01 5.18 -3.91
CA ILE A 61 -12.20 6.14 -4.69
C ILE A 61 -11.75 7.24 -3.73
N SER A 62 -10.44 7.48 -3.67
CA SER A 62 -9.85 8.57 -2.90
C SER A 62 -10.37 9.89 -3.45
N LYS A 63 -10.94 10.73 -2.59
CA LYS A 63 -11.39 12.07 -3.01
C LYS A 63 -10.17 12.96 -3.09
N GLU A 64 -9.85 13.44 -4.28
CA GLU A 64 -8.94 14.58 -4.45
C GLU A 64 -9.64 15.81 -3.83
N GLU A 65 -9.08 16.37 -2.76
CA GLU A 65 -9.49 17.67 -2.18
C GLU A 65 -9.03 18.85 -3.06
#